data_AF-A0A6I3VYN7-F1
#
_entry.id   AF-A0A6I3VYN7-F1
#
_cell.length_a   1.000
_cell.length_b   1.000
_cell.length_c   1.000
_cell.angle_alpha   90.00
_cell.angle_beta   90.00
_cell.angle_gamma   90.00
#
_symmetry.space_group_name_H-M   'P 1'
#
loop_
_entity.id
_entity.type
_entity.pdbx_description
1 polymer ?
#
loop_
_entity_poly.entity_id
_entity_poly.type
_entity_poly.pdbx_seq_one_letter_code
_entity_poly.pdbx_strand_id
1 'polypeptide(L)'
;MDWEYIVLAPLVIGFQAFVLWMVYRLWKHLNKQRACATTPYAPGTGLNGANIPVLATFVGIRVLPWVALASNNLNPVLRIDGENLVYRVLRQQQRLLSSVLQVDVRSAYGTFNLIFEFRDSPMTFIANLGSPERGAYVLSMLPASVTLSERAQAAKIALPL
;
A
#
# COMPACT_ATOMS: atom_id res chain seq x y z
N MET A 1 22.23 36.59 36.88
CA MET A 1 22.36 36.61 35.41
C MET A 1 22.58 35.18 34.92
N ASP A 2 21.53 34.37 35.02
CA ASP A 2 20.87 33.58 33.97
C ASP A 2 21.74 32.83 32.94
N TRP A 3 22.96 32.43 33.30
CA TRP A 3 23.83 31.60 32.45
C TRP A 3 23.15 30.29 32.04
N GLU A 4 22.30 29.75 32.92
CA GLU A 4 21.45 28.59 32.65
C GLU A 4 20.51 28.84 31.48
N TYR A 5 19.90 30.03 31.37
CA TYR A 5 19.03 30.38 30.25
C TYR A 5 19.81 30.62 28.95
N ILE A 6 21.02 31.17 29.05
CA ILE A 6 21.90 31.38 27.88
C ILE A 6 22.30 30.04 27.24
N VAL A 7 22.43 28.97 28.02
CA VAL A 7 22.78 27.63 27.53
C VAL A 7 21.55 26.77 27.21
N LEU A 8 20.53 26.79 28.08
CA LEU A 8 19.35 25.95 27.91
C LEU A 8 18.43 26.44 26.79
N ALA A 9 18.26 27.76 26.62
CA ALA A 9 17.40 28.30 25.57
C ALA A 9 17.81 27.87 24.15
N PRO A 10 19.08 28.01 23.70
CA PRO A 10 19.47 27.57 22.36
C PRO A 10 19.38 26.05 22.20
N LEU A 11 19.58 25.27 23.26
CA LEU A 11 19.45 23.81 23.22
C LEU A 11 17.99 23.40 23.00
N VAL A 12 17.05 24.02 23.72
CA VAL A 12 15.61 23.81 23.55
C VAL A 12 15.15 24.26 22.15
N ILE A 13 15.59 25.43 21.69
CA ILE A 13 15.26 25.94 20.35
C ILE A 13 15.81 24.99 19.27
N GLY A 14 17.06 24.54 19.42
CA GLY A 14 17.68 23.59 18.50
C GLY A 14 16.92 22.25 18.44
N PHE A 15 16.52 21.73 19.61
CA PHE A 15 15.71 20.51 19.68
C PHE A 15 14.32 20.68 19.03
N GLN A 16 13.65 21.80 19.28
CA GLN A 16 12.36 22.10 18.64
C GLN A 16 12.47 22.22 17.11
N ALA A 17 13.49 22.94 16.63
CA ALA A 17 13.77 23.06 15.20
C ALA A 17 14.05 21.70 14.56
N PHE A 18 14.81 20.84 15.24
CA PHE A 18 15.09 19.47 14.80
C PHE A 18 13.81 18.62 14.72
N VAL A 19 12.96 18.67 15.75
CA VAL A 19 11.67 17.95 15.76
C VAL A 19 10.77 18.44 14.62
N LEU A 20 10.62 19.75 14.43
CA LEU A 20 9.81 20.32 13.35
C LEU A 20 10.34 19.93 11.97
N TRP A 21 11.66 19.96 11.78
CA TRP A 21 12.29 19.50 10.55
C TRP A 21 12.04 18.01 10.28
N MET A 22 12.12 17.17 11.31
CA MET A 22 11.83 15.74 11.20
C MET A 22 10.37 15.48 10.81
N VAL A 23 9.42 16.18 11.45
CA VAL A 23 7.99 16.11 11.11
C VAL A 23 7.74 16.57 9.68
N TYR A 24 8.33 17.70 9.27
CA TYR A 24 8.22 18.19 7.89
C TYR A 24 8.77 17.18 6.88
N ARG A 25 9.93 16.59 7.15
CA ARG A 25 10.55 15.58 6.29
C ARG A 25 9.66 14.35 6.15
N LEU A 26 9.09 13.87 7.25
CA LEU A 26 8.14 12.75 7.25
C LEU A 26 6.89 13.09 6.45
N TRP A 27 6.27 14.25 6.73
CA TRP A 27 5.09 14.72 6.01
C TRP A 27 5.33 14.84 4.50
N LYS A 28 6.47 15.41 4.09
CA LYS A 28 6.88 15.51 2.68
C LYS A 28 7.03 14.13 2.03
N HIS A 29 7.64 13.17 2.73
CA HIS A 29 7.79 11.81 2.23
C HIS A 29 6.42 11.14 2.02
N LEU A 30 5.51 11.28 3.00
CA LEU A 30 4.16 10.72 2.92
C LEU A 30 3.33 11.33 1.78
N ASN A 31 3.40 12.65 1.62
CA ASN A 31 2.68 13.33 0.55
C ASN A 31 3.19 12.93 -0.84
N LYS A 32 4.51 12.75 -1.01
CA LYS A 32 5.07 12.27 -2.27
C LYS A 32 4.51 10.90 -2.63
N GLN A 33 4.43 9.98 -1.68
CA GLN A 33 3.89 8.64 -1.92
C GLN A 33 2.40 8.66 -2.22
N ARG A 34 1.62 9.43 -1.44
CA ARG A 34 0.19 9.63 -1.69
C ARG A 34 -0.04 10.18 -3.09
N ALA A 35 0.70 11.20 -3.52
CA ALA A 35 0.58 11.77 -4.86
C ALA A 35 0.85 10.73 -5.96
N CYS A 36 1.90 9.91 -5.85
CA CYS A 36 2.15 8.81 -6.79
C CYS A 36 0.99 7.79 -6.81
N ALA A 37 0.36 7.55 -5.66
CA ALA A 37 -0.76 6.63 -5.52
C ALA A 37 -2.15 7.23 -5.84
N THR A 38 -2.26 8.55 -6.05
CA THR A 38 -3.52 9.22 -6.46
C THR A 38 -3.48 9.78 -7.88
N THR A 39 -2.33 9.74 -8.55
CA THR A 39 -2.22 10.18 -9.95
C THR A 39 -3.17 9.32 -10.82
N PRO A 40 -4.02 9.95 -11.66
CA PRO A 40 -4.93 9.26 -12.56
C PRO A 40 -4.19 8.20 -13.38
N TYR A 41 -4.79 7.02 -13.47
CA TYR A 41 -4.24 5.93 -14.26
C TYR A 41 -4.36 6.25 -15.76
N ALA A 42 -3.27 6.09 -16.50
CA ALA A 42 -3.29 5.99 -17.95
C ALA A 42 -2.34 4.84 -18.38
N PRO A 43 -2.73 4.00 -19.34
CA PRO A 43 -1.82 2.99 -19.89
C PRO A 43 -0.51 3.65 -20.37
N GLY A 44 0.64 3.18 -19.88
CA GLY A 44 1.96 3.71 -20.26
C GLY A 44 2.52 4.87 -19.40
N THR A 45 1.82 5.35 -18.35
CA THR A 45 2.25 6.51 -17.55
C THR A 45 2.90 6.19 -16.19
N GLY A 46 3.29 4.94 -15.92
CA GLY A 46 4.20 4.66 -14.79
C GLY A 46 3.78 3.58 -13.80
N LEU A 47 2.74 2.79 -14.09
CA LEU A 47 2.71 1.42 -13.58
C LEU A 47 3.59 0.56 -14.47
N ASN A 48 4.90 0.61 -14.24
CA ASN A 48 5.72 -0.52 -14.65
C ASN A 48 5.18 -1.69 -13.82
N GLY A 49 4.64 -2.76 -14.42
CA GLY A 49 3.99 -3.85 -13.67
C GLY A 49 4.81 -4.41 -12.49
N ALA A 50 6.12 -4.17 -12.52
CA ALA A 50 7.06 -4.36 -11.44
C ALA A 50 6.96 -3.40 -10.23
N ASN A 51 6.20 -2.31 -10.20
CA ASN A 51 6.00 -1.54 -8.96
C ASN A 51 4.67 -0.78 -9.04
N ILE A 52 3.73 -1.20 -8.21
CA ILE A 52 2.36 -0.70 -8.20
C ILE A 52 2.24 0.32 -7.05
N PRO A 53 2.09 1.63 -7.32
CA PRO A 53 1.86 2.61 -6.26
C PRO A 53 0.54 2.34 -5.56
N VAL A 54 0.61 2.15 -4.25
CA VAL A 54 -0.54 1.94 -3.37
C VAL A 54 -0.55 2.99 -2.27
N LEU A 55 -1.74 3.36 -1.79
CA LEU A 55 -1.89 4.35 -0.72
C LEU A 55 -1.47 3.79 0.64
N ALA A 56 -1.72 2.51 0.84
CA ALA A 56 -1.50 1.82 2.09
C ALA A 56 -1.45 0.31 1.87
N THR A 57 -0.85 -0.40 2.81
CA THR A 57 -0.88 -1.86 2.87
C THR A 57 -1.23 -2.34 4.26
N PHE A 58 -1.85 -3.51 4.36
CA PHE A 58 -2.31 -4.07 5.64
C PHE A 58 -2.08 -5.58 5.71
N VAL A 59 -1.96 -6.08 6.94
CA VAL A 59 -2.12 -7.51 7.24
C VAL A 59 -3.54 -7.70 7.77
N GLY A 60 -4.36 -8.44 7.04
CA GLY A 60 -5.71 -8.81 7.46
C GLY A 60 -5.80 -10.24 7.97
N ILE A 61 -6.98 -10.61 8.45
CA ILE A 61 -7.32 -11.98 8.86
C ILE A 61 -8.32 -12.53 7.83
N ARG A 62 -8.05 -13.71 7.25
CA ARG A 62 -8.90 -14.31 6.21
C ARG A 62 -10.38 -14.42 6.65
N VAL A 63 -10.61 -14.98 7.83
CA VAL A 63 -11.96 -15.22 8.37
C VAL A 63 -12.63 -13.97 8.95
N LEU A 64 -11.88 -12.89 9.19
CA LEU A 64 -12.37 -11.64 9.76
C LEU A 64 -11.94 -10.47 8.87
N PRO A 65 -12.55 -10.31 7.69
CA PRO A 65 -12.05 -9.43 6.65
C PRO A 65 -12.23 -7.93 6.94
N TRP A 66 -12.86 -7.56 8.06
CA TRP A 66 -12.95 -6.19 8.58
C TRP A 66 -11.83 -5.85 9.59
N VAL A 67 -10.99 -6.81 9.97
CA VAL A 67 -9.91 -6.61 10.94
C VAL A 67 -8.55 -6.57 10.23
N ALA A 68 -7.81 -5.49 10.44
CA ALA A 68 -6.40 -5.39 10.07
C ALA A 68 -5.53 -5.43 11.33
N LEU A 69 -4.57 -6.36 11.37
CA LEU A 69 -3.60 -6.52 12.47
C LEU A 69 -2.45 -5.52 12.39
N ALA A 70 -2.08 -5.14 11.17
CA ALA A 70 -1.00 -4.19 10.92
C ALA A 70 -1.30 -3.36 9.68
N SER A 71 -0.74 -2.16 9.64
CA SER A 71 -0.83 -1.25 8.51
C SER A 71 0.53 -0.61 8.21
N ASN A 72 0.71 -0.18 6.97
CA ASN A 72 1.85 0.62 6.56
C ASN A 72 1.40 1.64 5.51
N ASN A 73 1.43 2.90 5.93
CA ASN A 73 1.14 4.07 5.11
C ASN A 73 2.41 4.89 4.84
N LEU A 74 3.55 4.51 5.46
CA LEU A 74 4.80 5.27 5.44
C LEU A 74 5.69 4.90 4.26
N ASN A 75 5.68 3.62 3.90
CA ASN A 75 6.42 3.08 2.77
C ASN A 75 5.78 1.79 2.28
N PRO A 76 4.51 1.85 1.83
CA PRO A 76 3.83 0.66 1.34
C PRO A 76 4.46 0.19 0.03
N VAL A 77 4.51 -1.13 -0.16
CA VAL A 77 5.03 -1.74 -1.40
C VAL A 77 4.06 -2.79 -1.87
N LEU A 78 3.76 -2.74 -3.16
CA LEU A 78 3.15 -3.82 -3.94
C LEU A 78 3.87 -3.89 -5.28
N ARG A 79 4.40 -5.07 -5.61
CA ARG A 79 5.11 -5.32 -6.85
C ARG A 79 4.80 -6.73 -7.34
N ILE A 80 4.56 -6.84 -8.65
CA ILE A 80 4.44 -8.11 -9.36
C ILE A 80 5.72 -8.27 -10.19
N ASP A 81 6.57 -9.20 -9.81
CA ASP A 81 7.89 -9.44 -10.40
C ASP A 81 7.94 -10.86 -10.96
N GLY A 82 7.45 -11.01 -12.20
CA GLY A 82 7.17 -12.31 -12.81
C GLY A 82 6.18 -13.11 -11.95
N GLU A 83 6.63 -14.27 -11.48
CA GLU A 83 5.85 -15.15 -10.59
C GLU A 83 5.86 -14.72 -9.12
N ASN A 84 6.55 -13.63 -8.76
CA ASN A 84 6.69 -13.18 -7.38
C ASN A 84 5.78 -11.99 -7.08
N LEU A 85 5.01 -12.12 -6.00
CA LEU A 85 4.38 -11.01 -5.29
C LEU A 85 5.34 -10.48 -4.22
N VAL A 86 5.84 -9.26 -4.42
CA VAL A 86 6.65 -8.53 -3.43
C VAL A 86 5.80 -7.47 -2.76
N TYR A 87 5.76 -7.47 -1.43
CA TYR A 87 4.94 -6.52 -0.67
C TYR A 87 5.59 -6.12 0.65
N ARG A 88 5.13 -5.02 1.24
CA ARG A 88 5.65 -4.55 2.54
C ARG A 88 4.55 -3.97 3.41
N VAL A 89 4.23 -4.66 4.49
CA VAL A 89 3.47 -4.08 5.62
C VAL A 89 4.45 -3.70 6.73
N LEU A 90 4.81 -4.64 7.62
CA LEU A 90 5.83 -4.39 8.67
C LEU A 90 7.26 -4.52 8.13
N ARG A 91 7.50 -5.56 7.32
CA ARG A 91 8.77 -5.84 6.65
C ARG A 91 8.49 -6.24 5.21
N GLN A 92 9.50 -6.14 4.36
CA GLN A 92 9.38 -6.63 2.99
C GLN A 92 9.23 -8.15 3.00
N GLN A 93 8.26 -8.64 2.24
CA GLN A 93 7.96 -10.03 2.04
C GLN A 93 7.91 -10.31 0.53
N GLN A 94 8.26 -11.54 0.18
CA GLN A 94 8.16 -12.05 -1.18
C GLN A 94 7.47 -13.40 -1.10
N ARG A 95 6.44 -13.58 -1.92
CA ARG A 95 5.67 -14.81 -2.02
C ARG A 95 5.45 -15.14 -3.50
N LEU A 96 5.37 -16.42 -3.82
CA LEU A 96 5.00 -16.84 -5.17
C LEU A 96 3.52 -16.55 -5.41
N LEU A 97 3.15 -16.12 -6.62
CA LEU A 97 1.76 -15.95 -7.01
C LEU A 97 0.98 -17.27 -6.96
N SER A 98 1.65 -18.41 -7.17
CA SER A 98 1.06 -19.74 -6.97
C SER A 98 0.64 -20.03 -5.52
N SER A 99 1.24 -19.36 -4.53
CA SER A 99 0.84 -19.46 -3.12
C SER A 99 -0.44 -18.68 -2.81
N VAL A 100 -0.88 -17.81 -3.72
CA VAL A 100 -2.15 -17.09 -3.61
C VAL A 100 -3.29 -18.08 -3.84
N LEU A 101 -4.16 -18.18 -2.84
CA LEU A 101 -5.39 -18.95 -2.90
C LEU A 101 -6.42 -18.24 -3.78
N GLN A 102 -6.60 -16.94 -3.53
CA GLN A 102 -7.58 -16.11 -4.21
C GLN A 102 -7.19 -14.63 -4.06
N VAL A 103 -7.52 -13.83 -5.08
CA VAL A 103 -7.52 -12.37 -4.98
C VAL A 103 -8.95 -11.87 -4.97
N ASP A 104 -9.27 -11.05 -3.98
CA ASP A 104 -10.56 -10.42 -3.78
C ASP A 104 -10.44 -8.90 -3.81
N VAL A 105 -11.55 -8.20 -4.03
CA VAL A 105 -11.62 -6.74 -3.95
C VAL A 105 -12.72 -6.32 -2.99
N ARG A 106 -12.42 -5.25 -2.24
CA ARG A 106 -13.39 -4.60 -1.36
C ARG A 106 -13.30 -3.09 -1.50
N SER A 107 -14.43 -2.48 -1.79
CA SER A 107 -14.58 -1.03 -1.77
C SER A 107 -15.42 -0.61 -0.58
N ALA A 108 -14.90 0.31 0.24
CA ALA A 108 -15.63 0.90 1.36
C ALA A 108 -15.12 2.32 1.62
N TYR A 109 -16.02 3.27 1.90
CA TYR A 109 -15.69 4.64 2.28
C TYR A 109 -14.65 5.33 1.37
N GLY A 110 -14.78 5.18 0.06
CA GLY A 110 -13.85 5.78 -0.91
C GLY A 110 -12.48 5.09 -1.02
N THR A 111 -12.30 3.92 -0.40
CA THR A 111 -11.11 3.07 -0.60
C THR A 111 -11.41 1.93 -1.57
N PHE A 112 -10.40 1.50 -2.31
CA PHE A 112 -10.44 0.29 -3.13
C PHE A 112 -9.30 -0.63 -2.70
N ASN A 113 -9.65 -1.69 -1.98
CA ASN A 113 -8.68 -2.61 -1.40
C ASN A 113 -8.61 -3.90 -2.23
N LEU A 114 -7.41 -4.23 -2.69
CA LEU A 114 -7.06 -5.52 -3.28
C LEU A 114 -6.58 -6.45 -2.17
N ILE A 115 -7.17 -7.62 -2.05
CA ILE A 115 -6.93 -8.57 -0.96
C ILE A 115 -6.34 -9.84 -1.54
N PHE A 116 -5.14 -10.21 -1.10
CA PHE A 116 -4.46 -11.46 -1.43
C PHE A 116 -4.60 -12.43 -0.26
N GLU A 117 -5.28 -13.54 -0.52
CA GLU A 117 -5.35 -14.66 0.42
C GLU A 117 -4.30 -15.70 0.04
N PHE A 118 -3.58 -16.24 1.03
CA PHE A 118 -2.51 -17.21 0.78
C PHE A 118 -2.85 -18.62 1.28
N ARG A 119 -2.64 -19.64 0.45
CA ARG A 119 -3.01 -21.05 0.75
C ARG A 119 -2.49 -21.55 2.10
N ASP A 120 -1.27 -21.15 2.46
CA ASP A 120 -0.50 -21.59 3.62
C ASP A 120 -0.64 -20.69 4.87
N SER A 121 -1.47 -19.64 4.82
CA SER A 121 -1.54 -18.64 5.89
C SER A 121 -2.97 -18.23 6.22
N PRO A 122 -3.32 -18.07 7.52
CA PRO A 122 -4.59 -17.48 7.94
C PRO A 122 -4.63 -15.95 7.75
N MET A 123 -3.48 -15.33 7.51
CA MET A 123 -3.34 -13.89 7.27
C MET A 123 -3.45 -13.57 5.79
N THR A 124 -3.98 -12.38 5.50
CA THR A 124 -4.08 -11.81 4.16
C THR A 124 -3.16 -10.61 4.01
N PHE A 125 -2.75 -10.35 2.76
CA PHE A 125 -2.13 -9.09 2.40
C PHE A 125 -3.17 -8.21 1.71
N ILE A 126 -3.30 -6.96 2.14
CA ILE A 126 -4.27 -6.02 1.60
C ILE A 126 -3.53 -4.80 1.07
N ALA A 127 -3.85 -4.36 -0.13
CA ALA A 127 -3.29 -3.17 -0.77
C ALA A 127 -4.41 -2.19 -1.14
N ASN A 128 -4.32 -0.96 -0.65
CA ASN A 128 -5.27 0.10 -1.00
C ASN A 128 -4.81 0.83 -2.26
N LEU A 129 -5.55 0.67 -3.35
CA LEU A 129 -5.27 1.25 -4.66
C LEU A 129 -5.88 2.64 -4.85
N GLY A 130 -6.74 3.08 -3.94
CA GLY A 130 -7.40 4.38 -3.97
C GLY A 130 -8.55 4.50 -4.98
N SER A 131 -8.51 3.77 -6.10
CA SER A 131 -9.56 3.84 -7.12
C SER A 131 -9.88 2.49 -7.79
N PRO A 132 -11.13 2.29 -8.25
CA PRO A 132 -11.52 1.09 -9.00
C PRO A 132 -10.75 0.88 -10.31
N GLU A 133 -10.40 1.95 -11.03
CA GLU A 133 -9.70 1.89 -12.32
C GLU A 133 -8.30 1.29 -12.17
N ARG A 134 -7.58 1.72 -11.12
CA ARG A 134 -6.31 1.13 -10.72
C ARG A 134 -6.48 -0.34 -10.31
N GLY A 135 -7.58 -0.64 -9.63
CA GLY A 135 -7.99 -2.01 -9.31
C GLY A 135 -8.09 -2.91 -10.53
N ALA A 136 -8.89 -2.51 -11.51
CA ALA A 136 -9.10 -3.25 -12.75
C ALA A 136 -7.78 -3.48 -13.50
N TYR A 137 -6.92 -2.47 -13.56
CA TYR A 137 -5.61 -2.60 -14.19
C TYR A 137 -4.68 -3.56 -13.45
N VAL A 138 -4.59 -3.49 -12.12
CA VAL A 138 -3.78 -4.45 -11.36
C VAL A 138 -4.28 -5.87 -11.55
N LEU A 139 -5.60 -6.06 -11.59
CA LEU A 139 -6.23 -7.36 -11.86
C LEU A 139 -5.99 -7.87 -13.29
N SER A 140 -5.73 -6.98 -14.26
CA SER A 140 -5.37 -7.39 -15.63
C SER A 140 -3.92 -7.82 -15.76
N MET A 141 -3.03 -7.32 -14.89
CA MET A 141 -1.61 -7.74 -14.82
C MET A 141 -1.39 -9.07 -14.11
N LEU A 142 -2.35 -9.53 -13.31
CA LEU A 142 -2.23 -10.84 -12.65
C LEU A 142 -2.26 -11.98 -13.68
N PRO A 143 -1.38 -12.98 -13.55
CA PRO A 143 -1.38 -14.13 -14.45
C PRO A 143 -2.69 -14.92 -14.29
N ALA A 144 -3.11 -15.58 -15.38
CA ALA A 144 -4.36 -16.37 -15.41
C ALA A 144 -4.39 -17.53 -14.39
N SER A 145 -3.24 -17.94 -13.87
CA SER A 145 -3.10 -18.94 -12.81
C SER A 145 -3.63 -18.46 -11.44
N VAL A 146 -3.79 -17.16 -11.24
CA VAL A 146 -4.30 -16.58 -9.99
C VAL A 146 -5.83 -16.57 -10.01
N THR A 147 -6.43 -17.29 -9.07
CA THR A 147 -7.88 -17.31 -8.89
C THR A 147 -8.39 -15.95 -8.42
N LEU A 148 -9.38 -15.39 -9.13
CA LEU A 148 -10.07 -14.16 -8.75
C LEU A 148 -11.43 -14.49 -8.12
N SER A 149 -11.81 -13.77 -7.06
CA SER A 149 -13.19 -13.82 -6.55
C SER A 149 -14.19 -13.24 -7.57
N GLU A 150 -15.47 -13.57 -7.42
CA GLU A 150 -16.52 -13.02 -8.29
C GLU A 150 -16.50 -11.48 -8.31
N ARG A 151 -16.26 -10.84 -7.15
CA ARG A 151 -16.13 -9.39 -7.07
C ARG A 151 -14.90 -8.87 -7.80
N ALA A 152 -13.77 -9.56 -7.70
CA ALA A 152 -12.55 -9.19 -8.41
C ALA A 152 -12.72 -9.37 -9.92
N GLN A 153 -13.37 -10.44 -10.37
CA GLN A 153 -13.71 -10.65 -11.78
C GLN A 153 -14.64 -9.55 -12.29
N ALA A 154 -15.70 -9.23 -11.55
CA ALA A 154 -16.62 -8.14 -11.89
C ALA A 154 -15.89 -6.80 -11.98
N ALA A 155 -15.01 -6.48 -11.02
CA ALA A 155 -14.22 -5.25 -11.03
C ALA A 155 -13.24 -5.17 -12.23
N LYS A 156 -12.66 -6.30 -12.64
CA LYS A 156 -11.78 -6.38 -13.82
C LYS A 156 -12.55 -6.11 -15.13
N ILE A 157 -13.80 -6.53 -15.22
CA ILE A 157 -14.62 -6.40 -16.45
C ILE A 157 -15.35 -5.05 -16.51
N ALA A 158 -15.79 -4.52 -15.37
CA ALA A 158 -16.61 -3.33 -15.30
C ALA A 158 -15.91 -2.04 -15.76
N LEU A 159 -14.59 -2.07 -15.92
CA LEU A 159 -13.78 -0.92 -16.33
C LEU A 159 -12.95 -1.30 -17.56
N PRO A 160 -13.35 -0.88 -18.77
CA PRO A 160 -12.52 -1.05 -19.96
C PRO A 160 -11.23 -0.24 -19.75
N LEU A 161 -10.09 -0.93 -19.90
CA LEU A 161 -8.75 -0.36 -19.79
C LEU A 161 -8.36 0.49 -21.00
#